data_AF-A0A6N6VWR7-F1
#
_entry.id   AF-A0A6N6VWR7-F1
#
_cell.length_a   1.000
_cell.length_b   1.000
_cell.length_c   1.000
_cell.angle_alpha   90.00
_cell.angle_beta   90.00
_cell.angle_gamma   90.00
#
_symmetry.space_group_name_H-M   'P 1'
#
loop_
_entity.id
_entity.type
_entity.pdbx_description
1 polymer ?
#
loop_
_entity_poly.entity_id
_entity_poly.type
_entity_poly.pdbx_seq_one_letter_code
_entity_poly.pdbx_strand_id
1 'polypeptide(L)'
;MNLFFNLNEISKLTSKAELGCIDHYEHCFLQKMIASQTVINQYMKIINPNENNFQLITERYYSWICKNWQKNHISQRDKTDLFLLKNSLEKVNFNKNKNYKSIYMKPLWHFDTLKVLADIWGFSLKNDQNSIIQFLKYFLENIYGVSKNLIDEIFNLILTNWKPILSPLGSLSNKKFSLQEIEDYFFGKNLKPDYEIHIIDKIDRFFSVVGIGHKNHIFLSKKNDFDLFEAALVIHELQHIVDAIYETNEVEKENKGEQVFSQKITDSLFLSEKSALNAERVFLLANGTAKRGRYYWLESNLFYPILLLKCELHNLIYRDDKPVDFKDMCLAHGMEPLPLSSLFEWGAPFQMSAYCASAMDLEQNWVKFLQ
;
A
#
# COMPACT_ATOMS: atom_id res chain seq x y z
N MET A 1 -5.81 5.37 27.59
CA MET A 1 -6.61 4.63 26.60
C MET A 1 -5.60 3.93 25.69
N ASN A 2 -5.55 2.60 25.75
CA ASN A 2 -4.48 1.78 25.19
C ASN A 2 -4.68 1.60 23.68
N LEU A 3 -4.08 2.47 22.87
CA LEU A 3 -3.97 2.38 21.40
C LEU A 3 -2.99 1.27 20.97
N PHE A 4 -3.18 0.08 21.51
CA PHE A 4 -2.31 -1.04 21.22
C PHE A 4 -3.05 -1.99 20.28
N PHE A 5 -2.54 -2.16 19.05
CA PHE A 5 -2.29 -3.53 18.62
C PHE A 5 -1.69 -4.21 19.83
N ASN A 6 -2.37 -5.21 20.37
CA ASN A 6 -1.99 -5.76 21.65
C ASN A 6 -0.49 -6.07 21.57
N LEU A 7 0.37 -5.36 22.32
CA LEU A 7 1.81 -5.60 22.21
C LEU A 7 2.10 -7.07 22.53
N ASN A 8 1.20 -7.73 23.27
CA ASN A 8 1.21 -9.18 23.45
C ASN A 8 0.90 -9.97 22.18
N GLU A 9 0.05 -9.48 21.28
CA GLU A 9 -0.24 -10.08 19.97
C GLU A 9 0.94 -9.89 19.00
N ILE A 10 1.50 -8.67 18.89
CA ILE A 10 2.75 -8.45 18.14
C ILE A 10 3.86 -9.34 18.72
N SER A 11 4.00 -9.39 20.05
CA SER A 11 4.99 -10.22 20.74
C SER A 11 4.74 -11.71 20.53
N LYS A 12 3.49 -12.19 20.55
CA LYS A 12 3.11 -13.58 20.28
C LYS A 12 3.45 -13.98 18.85
N LEU A 13 3.10 -13.15 17.87
CA LEU A 13 3.41 -13.39 16.46
C LEU A 13 4.92 -13.31 16.21
N THR A 14 5.63 -12.37 16.84
CA THR A 14 7.09 -12.32 16.81
C THR A 14 7.70 -13.59 17.40
N SER A 15 7.14 -14.11 18.50
CA SER A 15 7.59 -15.37 19.11
C SER A 15 7.35 -16.56 18.18
N LYS A 16 6.19 -16.62 17.51
CA LYS A 16 5.92 -17.63 16.47
C LYS A 16 6.93 -17.55 15.33
N ALA A 17 7.26 -16.32 14.88
CA ALA A 17 8.28 -16.11 13.87
C ALA A 17 9.63 -16.66 14.35
N GLU A 18 10.09 -16.25 15.54
CA GLU A 18 11.34 -16.74 16.16
C GLU A 18 11.42 -18.28 16.26
N LEU A 19 10.29 -18.93 16.54
CA LEU A 19 10.17 -20.40 16.60
C LEU A 19 10.05 -21.08 15.23
N GLY A 20 9.94 -20.31 14.15
CA GLY A 20 9.83 -20.84 12.78
C GLY A 20 8.48 -21.46 12.46
N CYS A 21 7.43 -21.11 13.21
CA CYS A 21 6.08 -21.65 13.04
C CYS A 21 5.05 -20.58 12.62
N ILE A 22 5.53 -19.39 12.23
CA ILE A 22 4.66 -18.36 11.63
C ILE A 22 4.35 -18.76 10.20
N ASP A 23 3.08 -18.74 9.82
CA ASP A 23 2.68 -18.92 8.43
C ASP A 23 2.81 -17.60 7.63
N HIS A 24 2.60 -17.67 6.31
CA HIS A 24 2.72 -16.51 5.43
C HIS A 24 1.69 -15.41 5.77
N TYR A 25 0.47 -15.77 6.17
CA TYR A 25 -0.56 -14.79 6.49
C TYR A 25 -0.29 -14.08 7.81
N GLU A 26 0.10 -14.83 8.84
CA GLU A 26 0.55 -14.30 10.12
C GLU A 26 1.78 -13.40 9.93
N HIS A 27 2.69 -13.76 9.03
CA HIS A 27 3.85 -12.93 8.67
C HIS A 27 3.40 -11.60 8.03
N CYS A 28 2.57 -11.64 6.99
CA CYS A 28 2.04 -10.46 6.31
C CYS A 28 1.23 -9.56 7.27
N PHE A 29 0.44 -10.15 8.16
CA PHE A 29 -0.29 -9.43 9.19
C PHE A 29 0.65 -8.74 10.18
N LEU A 30 1.67 -9.44 10.68
CA LEU A 30 2.69 -8.88 11.57
C LEU A 30 3.43 -7.70 10.93
N GLN A 31 3.73 -7.77 9.62
CA GLN A 31 4.32 -6.65 8.88
C GLN A 31 3.45 -5.39 8.95
N LYS A 32 2.16 -5.53 8.62
CA LYS A 32 1.19 -4.41 8.65
C LYS A 32 1.08 -3.84 10.06
N MET A 33 0.94 -4.69 11.09
CA MET A 33 0.85 -4.24 12.48
C MET A 33 2.07 -3.43 12.94
N ILE A 34 3.29 -3.88 12.64
CA ILE A 34 4.52 -3.17 13.03
C ILE A 34 4.57 -1.79 12.39
N ALA A 35 4.19 -1.70 11.13
CA ALA A 35 4.32 -0.47 10.39
C ALA A 35 3.18 0.51 10.74
N SER A 36 1.97 0.03 11.02
CA SER A 36 0.91 0.81 11.69
C SER A 36 1.35 1.32 13.06
N GLN A 37 1.91 0.47 13.93
CA GLN A 37 2.41 0.89 15.24
C GLN A 37 3.52 1.94 15.15
N THR A 38 4.35 1.87 14.10
CA THR A 38 5.41 2.86 13.84
C THR A 38 4.82 4.23 13.54
N VAL A 39 3.81 4.31 12.66
CA VAL A 39 3.07 5.54 12.37
C VAL A 39 2.49 6.12 13.67
N ILE A 40 1.75 5.29 14.42
CA ILE A 40 1.13 5.70 15.69
C ILE A 40 2.14 6.30 16.67
N ASN A 41 3.29 5.64 16.84
CA ASN A 41 4.34 6.11 17.76
C ASN A 41 4.94 7.45 17.32
N GLN A 42 5.12 7.69 16.01
CA GLN A 42 5.63 8.98 15.51
C GLN A 42 4.68 10.14 15.83
N TYR A 43 3.36 9.90 15.78
CA TYR A 43 2.35 10.92 16.04
C TYR A 43 2.11 11.16 17.54
N MET A 44 2.26 10.15 18.39
CA MET A 44 2.04 10.27 19.84
C MET A 44 3.21 10.91 20.61
N LYS A 45 4.24 11.42 19.92
CA LYS A 45 5.45 12.11 20.45
C LYS A 45 5.59 12.07 21.99
N ILE A 46 6.40 11.12 22.49
CA ILE A 46 7.12 11.21 23.78
C ILE A 46 6.24 11.03 25.03
N ILE A 47 5.49 9.94 25.16
CA ILE A 47 4.82 9.64 26.46
C ILE A 47 5.08 8.23 26.99
N ASN A 48 5.56 7.27 26.18
CA ASN A 48 5.36 5.87 26.55
C ASN A 48 6.65 5.08 26.85
N PRO A 49 6.84 4.53 28.08
CA PRO A 49 7.86 3.52 28.35
C PRO A 49 7.71 2.24 27.48
N ASN A 50 6.56 2.06 26.83
CA ASN A 50 6.33 1.04 25.81
C ASN A 50 7.17 1.22 24.52
N GLU A 51 7.77 2.39 24.28
CA GLU A 51 8.68 2.60 23.14
C GLU A 51 9.90 1.65 23.20
N ASN A 52 10.46 1.42 24.40
CA ASN A 52 11.58 0.48 24.59
C ASN A 52 11.17 -0.97 24.28
N ASN A 53 9.95 -1.38 24.66
CA ASN A 53 9.43 -2.72 24.37
C ASN A 53 9.16 -2.92 22.88
N PHE A 54 8.58 -1.92 22.21
CA PHE A 54 8.32 -2.00 20.78
C PHE A 54 9.60 -2.04 19.96
N GLN A 55 10.60 -1.22 20.33
CA GLN A 55 11.91 -1.26 19.68
C GLN A 55 12.56 -2.64 19.83
N LEU A 56 12.52 -3.25 21.01
CA LEU A 56 13.02 -4.61 21.23
C LEU A 56 12.30 -5.65 20.35
N ILE A 57 10.97 -5.54 20.21
CA ILE A 57 10.17 -6.43 19.34
C ILE A 57 10.56 -6.24 17.87
N THR A 58 10.69 -4.99 17.41
CA THR A 58 11.12 -4.69 16.02
C THR A 58 12.53 -5.22 15.75
N GLU A 59 13.47 -5.07 16.69
CA GLU A 59 14.84 -5.58 16.57
C GLU A 59 14.89 -7.12 16.52
N ARG A 60 14.08 -7.79 17.34
CA ARG A 60 13.91 -9.25 17.31
C ARG A 60 13.35 -9.74 15.99
N TYR A 61 12.29 -9.11 15.51
CA TYR A 61 11.69 -9.46 14.23
C TYR A 61 12.63 -9.18 13.05
N TYR A 62 13.34 -8.05 13.05
CA TYR A 62 14.40 -7.75 12.10
C TYR A 62 15.50 -8.82 12.10
N SER A 63 15.94 -9.27 13.28
CA SER A 63 16.92 -10.35 13.40
C SER A 63 16.43 -11.67 12.78
N TRP A 64 15.14 -11.99 12.97
CA TRP A 64 14.52 -13.13 12.30
C TRP A 64 14.48 -12.96 10.78
N ILE A 65 14.11 -11.79 10.26
CA ILE A 65 14.09 -11.49 8.83
C ILE A 65 15.48 -11.69 8.22
N CYS A 66 16.53 -11.14 8.85
CA CYS A 66 17.90 -11.28 8.38
C CYS A 66 18.36 -12.74 8.32
N LYS A 67 18.02 -13.55 9.34
CA LYS A 67 18.34 -14.98 9.36
C LYS A 67 17.62 -15.74 8.27
N ASN A 68 16.33 -15.46 8.04
CA ASN A 68 15.56 -16.15 7.01
C ASN A 68 16.00 -15.74 5.61
N TRP A 69 16.23 -14.46 5.36
CA TRP A 69 16.74 -13.95 4.09
C TRP A 69 18.00 -14.69 3.58
N GLN A 70 18.85 -15.17 4.49
CA GLN A 70 20.07 -15.93 4.17
C GLN A 70 19.85 -17.42 3.87
N LYS A 71 18.66 -17.97 4.08
CA LYS A 71 18.38 -19.39 3.83
C LYS A 71 18.31 -19.68 2.32
N ASN A 72 18.87 -20.83 1.93
CA ASN A 72 18.95 -21.24 0.52
C ASN A 72 17.62 -21.78 -0.05
N HIS A 73 16.67 -22.18 0.80
CA HIS A 73 15.42 -22.81 0.41
C HIS A 73 14.20 -21.92 0.70
N ILE A 74 14.20 -20.72 0.10
CA ILE A 74 13.07 -19.78 0.19
C ILE A 74 12.61 -19.45 -1.24
N SER A 75 11.29 -19.36 -1.43
CA SER A 75 10.73 -18.97 -2.72
C SER A 75 11.21 -17.57 -3.12
N GLN A 76 11.27 -17.26 -4.42
CA GLN A 76 11.65 -15.92 -4.89
C GLN A 76 10.70 -14.84 -4.33
N ARG A 77 9.42 -15.19 -4.11
CA ARG A 77 8.43 -14.29 -3.55
C ARG A 77 8.67 -14.01 -2.08
N ASP A 78 8.77 -15.03 -1.24
CA ASP A 78 9.06 -14.85 0.19
C ASP A 78 10.39 -14.11 0.38
N LYS A 79 11.37 -14.39 -0.48
CA LYS A 79 12.65 -13.69 -0.50
C LYS A 79 12.46 -12.20 -0.81
N THR A 80 11.64 -11.86 -1.81
CA THR A 80 11.28 -10.47 -2.14
C THR A 80 10.65 -9.75 -0.95
N ASP A 81 9.67 -10.36 -0.30
CA ASP A 81 8.95 -9.77 0.83
C ASP A 81 9.87 -9.55 2.03
N LEU A 82 10.71 -10.54 2.36
CA LEU A 82 11.74 -10.43 3.40
C LEU A 82 12.75 -9.31 3.10
N PHE A 83 13.16 -9.12 1.85
CA PHE A 83 14.10 -8.07 1.46
C PHE A 83 13.50 -6.68 1.58
N LEU A 84 12.30 -6.46 1.04
CA LEU A 84 11.62 -5.18 1.11
C LEU A 84 11.42 -4.75 2.56
N LEU A 85 10.98 -5.68 3.41
CA LEU A 85 10.80 -5.46 4.83
C LEU A 85 12.12 -5.19 5.56
N LYS A 86 13.17 -5.98 5.26
CA LYS A 86 14.52 -5.74 5.80
C LYS A 86 15.00 -4.32 5.47
N ASN A 87 14.90 -3.91 4.21
CA ASN A 87 15.37 -2.60 3.75
C ASN A 87 14.54 -1.46 4.38
N SER A 88 13.23 -1.65 4.55
CA SER A 88 12.37 -0.69 5.24
C SER A 88 12.76 -0.52 6.72
N LEU A 89 12.92 -1.62 7.45
CA LEU A 89 13.34 -1.59 8.86
C LEU A 89 14.75 -0.98 9.04
N GLU A 90 15.66 -1.21 8.09
CA GLU A 90 16.98 -0.57 8.06
C GLU A 90 16.89 0.95 7.90
N LYS A 91 15.99 1.45 7.04
CA LYS A 91 15.74 2.89 6.90
C LYS A 91 15.22 3.51 8.20
N VAL A 92 14.27 2.85 8.87
CA VAL A 92 13.71 3.30 10.16
C VAL A 92 14.80 3.38 11.22
N ASN A 93 15.64 2.36 11.33
CA ASN A 93 16.72 2.32 12.34
C ASN A 93 17.85 3.32 12.02
N PHE A 94 18.19 3.50 10.74
CA PHE A 94 19.19 4.48 10.30
C PHE A 94 18.77 5.91 10.64
N ASN A 95 17.51 6.26 10.43
CA ASN A 95 16.98 7.59 10.73
C ASN A 95 16.98 7.92 12.23
N LYS A 96 16.78 6.90 13.09
CA LYS A 96 16.83 7.05 14.56
C LYS A 96 18.25 7.14 15.10
N ASN A 97 19.19 6.38 14.55
CA ASN A 97 20.55 6.22 15.08
C ASN A 97 21.61 7.06 14.33
N LYS A 98 21.34 8.35 14.08
CA LYS A 98 22.30 9.26 13.40
C LYS A 98 23.68 9.38 14.10
N ASN A 99 23.85 8.83 15.31
CA ASN A 99 25.07 8.97 16.13
C ASN A 99 25.78 7.67 16.57
N TYR A 100 25.39 6.46 16.14
CA TYR A 100 26.12 5.24 16.54
C TYR A 100 26.98 4.64 15.43
N LYS A 101 28.28 4.54 15.72
CA LYS A 101 29.36 4.02 14.85
C LYS A 101 29.36 2.47 14.69
N SER A 102 28.29 1.74 14.95
CA SER A 102 28.38 0.27 14.98
C SER A 102 27.17 -0.49 14.39
N ILE A 103 27.52 -1.49 13.55
CA ILE A 103 26.83 -2.75 13.18
C ILE A 103 25.72 -2.69 12.11
N TYR A 104 25.00 -1.59 11.91
CA TYR A 104 23.91 -1.54 10.92
C TYR A 104 24.41 -1.14 9.51
N MET A 105 24.12 -1.96 8.49
CA MET A 105 24.36 -1.58 7.09
C MET A 105 23.46 -0.38 6.71
N LYS A 106 24.01 0.58 5.95
CA LYS A 106 23.22 1.70 5.42
C LYS A 106 22.09 1.16 4.54
N PRO A 107 20.89 1.76 4.58
CA PRO A 107 19.81 1.38 3.66
C PRO A 107 20.29 1.54 2.22
N LEU A 108 19.85 0.63 1.35
CA LEU A 108 20.19 0.70 -0.07
C LEU A 108 19.49 1.90 -0.70
N TRP A 109 20.18 2.52 -1.66
CA TRP A 109 19.60 3.57 -2.49
C TRP A 109 18.58 2.98 -3.48
N HIS A 110 17.83 3.83 -4.19
CA HIS A 110 16.74 3.40 -5.07
C HIS A 110 17.21 2.35 -6.10
N PHE A 111 18.30 2.62 -6.82
CA PHE A 111 18.81 1.68 -7.83
C PHE A 111 19.34 0.37 -7.23
N ASP A 112 20.08 0.44 -6.12
CA ASP A 112 20.65 -0.77 -5.49
C ASP A 112 19.55 -1.67 -4.91
N THR A 113 18.45 -1.08 -4.45
CA THR A 113 17.25 -1.82 -4.07
C THR A 113 16.68 -2.59 -5.27
N LEU A 114 16.52 -1.92 -6.41
CA LEU A 114 16.06 -2.55 -7.65
C LEU A 114 16.99 -3.68 -8.10
N LYS A 115 18.31 -3.49 -7.95
CA LYS A 115 19.30 -4.49 -8.32
C LYS A 115 19.17 -5.77 -7.49
N VAL A 116 19.03 -5.66 -6.17
CA VAL A 116 18.81 -6.83 -5.31
C VAL A 116 17.50 -7.55 -5.68
N LEU A 117 16.43 -6.79 -5.94
CA LEU A 117 15.17 -7.37 -6.42
C LEU A 117 15.38 -8.11 -7.74
N ALA A 118 16.10 -7.53 -8.69
CA ALA A 118 16.41 -8.18 -9.96
C ALA A 118 17.21 -9.47 -9.78
N ASP A 119 18.18 -9.48 -8.87
CA ASP A 119 18.99 -10.66 -8.56
C ASP A 119 18.17 -11.81 -7.95
N ILE A 120 17.17 -11.51 -7.10
CA ILE A 120 16.23 -12.52 -6.56
C ILE A 120 15.51 -13.26 -7.70
N TRP A 121 15.11 -12.51 -8.73
CA TRP A 121 14.35 -13.00 -9.87
C TRP A 121 15.22 -13.41 -11.06
N GLY A 122 16.56 -13.41 -10.92
CA GLY A 122 17.48 -13.79 -11.98
C GLY A 122 17.50 -12.83 -13.18
N PHE A 123 17.08 -11.58 -13.00
CA PHE A 123 17.02 -10.57 -14.04
C PHE A 123 18.32 -9.76 -14.10
N SER A 124 18.97 -9.70 -15.27
CA SER A 124 20.21 -8.92 -15.46
C SER A 124 19.93 -7.42 -15.56
N LEU A 125 19.78 -6.74 -14.42
CA LEU A 125 19.52 -5.29 -14.38
C LEU A 125 20.77 -4.46 -14.68
N LYS A 126 20.66 -3.57 -15.67
CA LYS A 126 21.64 -2.52 -15.99
C LYS A 126 21.13 -1.15 -15.57
N ASN A 127 22.05 -0.23 -15.31
CA ASN A 127 21.73 1.15 -14.94
C ASN A 127 21.46 2.01 -16.17
N ASP A 128 20.41 1.66 -16.91
CA ASP A 128 19.90 2.41 -18.05
C ASP A 128 18.37 2.32 -18.09
N GLN A 129 17.74 3.34 -18.67
CA GLN A 129 16.27 3.48 -18.67
C GLN A 129 15.56 2.26 -19.26
N ASN A 130 16.06 1.67 -20.34
CA ASN A 130 15.41 0.54 -20.99
C ASN A 130 15.49 -0.72 -20.10
N SER A 131 16.66 -1.01 -19.54
CA SER A 131 16.83 -2.15 -18.63
C SER A 131 15.99 -2.01 -17.36
N ILE A 132 15.90 -0.79 -16.80
CA ILE A 132 15.05 -0.51 -15.62
C ILE A 132 13.58 -0.73 -15.98
N ILE A 133 13.09 -0.12 -17.06
CA ILE A 133 11.68 -0.27 -17.47
C ILE A 133 11.34 -1.74 -17.73
N GLN A 134 12.19 -2.49 -18.44
CA GLN A 134 11.97 -3.92 -18.68
C GLN A 134 11.84 -4.70 -17.39
N PHE A 135 12.71 -4.44 -16.41
CA PHE A 135 12.61 -5.08 -15.11
C PHE A 135 11.35 -4.67 -14.35
N LEU A 136 10.99 -3.39 -14.34
CA LEU A 136 9.76 -2.92 -13.69
C LEU A 136 8.52 -3.57 -14.31
N LYS A 137 8.43 -3.65 -15.65
CA LYS A 137 7.35 -4.35 -16.35
C LYS A 137 7.28 -5.82 -15.95
N TYR A 138 8.42 -6.50 -15.96
CA TYR A 138 8.53 -7.89 -15.49
C TYR A 138 8.05 -8.03 -14.05
N PHE A 139 8.47 -7.13 -13.15
CA PHE A 139 8.08 -7.13 -11.75
C PHE A 139 6.56 -6.97 -11.61
N LEU A 140 5.94 -6.02 -12.31
CA LEU A 140 4.49 -5.81 -12.25
C LEU A 140 3.67 -6.99 -12.77
N GLU A 141 4.12 -7.60 -13.85
CA GLU A 141 3.48 -8.77 -14.44
C GLU A 141 3.60 -9.99 -13.50
N ASN A 142 4.80 -10.27 -13.00
CA ASN A 142 5.09 -11.53 -12.30
C ASN A 142 4.82 -11.49 -10.79
N ILE A 143 4.78 -10.30 -10.17
CA ILE A 143 4.61 -10.14 -8.72
C ILE A 143 3.24 -9.58 -8.38
N TYR A 144 2.69 -8.70 -9.21
CA TYR A 144 1.37 -8.10 -8.98
C TYR A 144 0.29 -8.66 -9.91
N GLY A 145 0.62 -9.58 -10.82
CA GLY A 145 -0.35 -10.20 -11.72
C GLY A 145 -0.99 -9.21 -12.70
N VAL A 146 -0.38 -8.04 -12.92
CA VAL A 146 -0.98 -7.01 -13.78
C VAL A 146 -0.85 -7.42 -15.24
N SER A 147 -1.96 -7.36 -15.99
CA SER A 147 -1.94 -7.70 -17.42
C SER A 147 -1.04 -6.77 -18.23
N LYS A 148 -0.28 -7.36 -19.16
CA LYS A 148 0.75 -6.67 -19.96
C LYS A 148 0.22 -5.46 -20.76
N ASN A 149 -1.00 -5.53 -21.29
CA ASN A 149 -1.62 -4.41 -22.00
C ASN A 149 -1.78 -3.17 -21.11
N LEU A 150 -2.19 -3.36 -19.85
CA LEU A 150 -2.31 -2.28 -18.87
C LEU A 150 -0.92 -1.76 -18.46
N ILE A 151 0.04 -2.67 -18.27
CA ILE A 151 1.44 -2.28 -17.99
C ILE A 151 1.97 -1.38 -19.10
N ASP A 152 1.80 -1.76 -20.37
CA ASP A 152 2.28 -0.98 -21.51
C ASP A 152 1.64 0.41 -21.55
N GLU A 153 0.34 0.50 -21.28
CA GLU A 153 -0.35 1.79 -21.20
C GLU A 153 0.11 2.66 -20.01
N ILE A 154 0.35 2.07 -18.83
CA ILE A 154 0.93 2.78 -17.67
C ILE A 154 2.27 3.40 -18.05
N PHE A 155 3.17 2.62 -18.67
CA PHE A 155 4.47 3.13 -19.08
C PHE A 155 4.38 4.18 -20.20
N ASN A 156 3.40 4.06 -21.10
CA ASN A 156 3.13 5.11 -22.07
C ASN A 156 2.68 6.40 -21.36
N LEU A 157 1.82 6.33 -20.36
CA LEU A 157 1.39 7.50 -19.58
C LEU A 157 2.54 8.13 -18.78
N ILE A 158 3.43 7.32 -18.18
CA ILE A 158 4.62 7.80 -17.47
C ILE A 158 5.56 8.58 -18.41
N LEU A 159 5.79 8.05 -19.62
CA LEU A 159 6.75 8.59 -20.57
C LEU A 159 6.20 9.76 -21.41
N THR A 160 4.89 9.93 -21.47
CA THR A 160 4.27 11.01 -22.24
C THR A 160 4.20 12.31 -21.44
N ASN A 161 4.21 13.45 -22.16
CA ASN A 161 3.84 14.75 -21.61
C ASN A 161 2.33 14.92 -21.74
N TRP A 162 1.60 14.25 -20.84
CA TRP A 162 0.16 14.44 -20.75
C TRP A 162 -0.14 15.82 -20.14
N LYS A 163 -1.28 16.42 -20.55
CA LYS A 163 -1.75 17.71 -20.05
C LYS A 163 -3.00 17.53 -19.20
N PRO A 164 -3.19 18.33 -18.15
CA PRO A 164 -4.32 18.19 -17.27
C PRO A 164 -5.62 18.54 -18.01
N ILE A 165 -6.66 17.76 -17.77
CA ILE A 165 -8.02 18.10 -18.21
C ILE A 165 -8.57 19.12 -17.21
N LEU A 166 -8.17 20.38 -17.39
CA LEU A 166 -8.67 21.51 -16.59
C LEU A 166 -10.04 21.92 -17.11
N SER A 167 -11.09 21.23 -16.68
CA SER A 167 -12.46 21.78 -16.72
C SER A 167 -12.78 22.41 -15.38
N PRO A 168 -13.40 23.59 -15.31
CA PRO A 168 -13.80 24.19 -14.04
C PRO A 168 -14.81 23.28 -13.32
N LEU A 169 -14.41 22.76 -12.16
CA LEU A 169 -15.18 21.82 -11.37
C LEU A 169 -16.20 22.62 -10.52
N GLY A 170 -17.48 22.63 -10.92
CA GLY A 170 -18.58 23.26 -10.15
C GLY A 170 -18.75 22.67 -8.74
N SER A 171 -19.39 23.34 -7.80
CA SER A 171 -19.36 23.02 -6.34
C SER A 171 -19.76 21.58 -5.96
N LEU A 172 -19.04 20.97 -5.01
CA LEU A 172 -19.40 19.69 -4.39
C LEU A 172 -20.51 19.89 -3.35
N SER A 173 -21.18 18.79 -3.01
CA SER A 173 -22.03 18.75 -1.83
C SER A 173 -21.21 19.05 -0.58
N ASN A 174 -21.64 20.01 0.22
CA ASN A 174 -21.07 20.27 1.55
C ASN A 174 -21.58 19.28 2.62
N LYS A 175 -22.21 18.16 2.20
CA LYS A 175 -22.65 17.12 3.14
C LYS A 175 -21.43 16.58 3.88
N LYS A 176 -21.55 16.53 5.20
CA LYS A 176 -20.65 15.82 6.09
C LYS A 176 -21.24 14.46 6.45
N PHE A 177 -20.37 13.48 6.63
CA PHE A 177 -20.74 12.10 6.97
C PHE A 177 -20.18 11.74 8.34
N SER A 178 -20.97 10.99 9.11
CA SER A 178 -20.52 10.24 10.27
C SER A 178 -20.07 8.85 9.87
N LEU A 179 -19.23 8.21 10.68
CA LEU A 179 -18.82 6.82 10.44
C LEU A 179 -20.03 5.89 10.38
N GLN A 180 -21.05 6.11 11.23
CA GLN A 180 -22.27 5.31 11.22
C GLN A 180 -23.00 5.41 9.87
N GLU A 181 -23.14 6.60 9.31
CA GLU A 181 -23.79 6.78 7.99
C GLU A 181 -23.01 6.09 6.87
N ILE A 182 -21.67 6.09 6.94
CA ILE A 182 -20.81 5.41 5.97
C ILE A 182 -21.00 3.89 6.07
N GLU A 183 -21.00 3.35 7.30
CA GLU A 183 -21.22 1.92 7.57
C GLU A 183 -22.61 1.48 7.14
N ASP A 184 -23.65 2.25 7.47
CA ASP A 184 -25.03 1.97 7.09
C ASP A 184 -25.21 1.98 5.57
N TYR A 185 -24.52 2.88 4.86
CA TYR A 185 -24.48 2.88 3.40
C TYR A 185 -23.81 1.61 2.87
N PHE A 186 -22.63 1.27 3.38
CA PHE A 186 -21.77 0.24 2.81
C PHE A 186 -22.29 -1.17 3.08
N PHE A 187 -22.68 -1.44 4.33
CA PHE A 187 -23.18 -2.76 4.72
C PHE A 187 -24.69 -2.89 4.49
N GLY A 188 -25.45 -1.80 4.56
CA GLY A 188 -26.90 -1.82 4.38
C GLY A 188 -27.57 -2.78 5.38
N LYS A 189 -28.23 -3.82 4.85
CA LYS A 189 -28.86 -4.88 5.66
C LYS A 189 -27.95 -6.09 5.91
N ASN A 190 -26.75 -6.12 5.32
CA ASN A 190 -25.83 -7.22 5.48
C ASN A 190 -25.23 -7.22 6.90
N LEU A 191 -24.76 -8.39 7.33
CA LEU A 191 -24.07 -8.50 8.60
C LEU A 191 -22.76 -7.70 8.52
N LYS A 192 -22.62 -6.70 9.39
CA LYS A 192 -21.37 -5.96 9.55
C LYS A 192 -20.25 -6.93 9.99
N PRO A 193 -19.11 -6.99 9.28
CA PRO A 193 -17.98 -7.83 9.71
C PRO A 193 -17.44 -7.34 11.06
N ASP A 194 -16.85 -8.24 11.84
CA ASP A 194 -16.23 -7.85 13.11
C ASP A 194 -14.90 -7.13 12.84
N TYR A 195 -14.84 -5.84 13.20
CA TYR A 195 -13.63 -5.03 13.13
C TYR A 195 -13.57 -3.96 14.23
N GLU A 196 -12.38 -3.49 14.55
CA GLU A 196 -12.14 -2.40 15.50
C GLU A 196 -11.80 -1.10 14.80
N ILE A 197 -12.34 -0.01 15.34
CA ILE A 197 -12.09 1.35 14.86
C ILE A 197 -11.14 2.03 15.81
N HIS A 198 -10.03 2.52 15.27
CA HIS A 198 -9.03 3.30 15.99
C HIS A 198 -9.07 4.74 15.49
N ILE A 199 -9.39 5.68 16.38
CA ILE A 199 -9.39 7.12 16.07
C ILE A 199 -8.07 7.71 16.54
N ILE A 200 -7.30 8.25 15.60
CA ILE A 200 -5.98 8.82 15.84
C ILE A 200 -5.93 10.20 15.21
N ASP A 201 -6.00 11.23 16.05
CA ASP A 201 -5.93 12.61 15.60
C ASP A 201 -4.66 12.84 14.76
N LYS A 202 -4.82 13.46 13.59
CA LYS A 202 -3.74 13.85 12.67
C LYS A 202 -3.00 12.71 11.95
N ILE A 203 -3.58 11.52 11.80
CA ILE A 203 -3.07 10.61 10.77
C ILE A 203 -3.32 11.21 9.38
N ASP A 204 -2.29 11.23 8.55
CA ASP A 204 -2.33 11.81 7.20
C ASP A 204 -3.12 10.95 6.19
N ARG A 205 -3.43 9.69 6.54
CA ARG A 205 -4.18 8.75 5.67
C ARG A 205 -4.98 7.75 6.50
N PHE A 206 -6.16 7.37 5.99
CA PHE A 206 -6.93 6.23 6.50
C PHE A 206 -6.35 4.93 5.95
N PHE A 207 -6.30 3.90 6.78
CA PHE A 207 -5.82 2.58 6.36
C PHE A 207 -6.45 1.47 7.20
N SER A 208 -6.49 0.27 6.65
CA SER A 208 -6.95 -0.95 7.30
C SER A 208 -5.82 -1.95 7.50
N VAL A 209 -5.94 -2.75 8.56
CA VAL A 209 -5.10 -3.92 8.81
C VAL A 209 -6.02 -5.13 8.85
N VAL A 210 -5.81 -6.01 7.88
CA VAL A 210 -6.59 -7.23 7.65
C VAL A 210 -5.68 -8.45 7.76
N GLY A 211 -6.16 -9.51 8.41
CA GLY A 211 -5.39 -10.72 8.65
C GLY A 211 -6.26 -11.92 9.00
N ILE A 212 -5.80 -13.12 8.61
CA ILE A 212 -6.51 -14.37 8.85
C ILE A 212 -6.48 -14.73 10.33
N GLY A 213 -7.64 -15.08 10.92
CA GLY A 213 -7.74 -15.55 12.30
C GLY A 213 -7.68 -14.45 13.38
N HIS A 214 -7.72 -13.18 12.97
CA HIS A 214 -7.67 -12.01 13.85
C HIS A 214 -8.82 -11.05 13.57
N LYS A 215 -9.10 -10.15 14.51
CA LYS A 215 -10.10 -9.10 14.33
C LYS A 215 -9.54 -8.05 13.37
N ASN A 216 -10.31 -7.63 12.37
CA ASN A 216 -9.85 -6.61 11.43
C ASN A 216 -9.79 -5.24 12.11
N HIS A 217 -8.93 -4.34 11.63
CA HIS A 217 -8.76 -3.02 12.23
C HIS A 217 -8.81 -1.93 11.16
N ILE A 218 -9.45 -0.80 11.46
CA ILE A 218 -9.45 0.41 10.63
C ILE A 218 -8.95 1.61 11.43
N PHE A 219 -8.08 2.42 10.83
CA PHE A 219 -7.45 3.59 11.44
C PHE A 219 -7.94 4.86 10.75
N LEU A 220 -8.59 5.73 11.51
CA LEU A 220 -9.26 6.94 11.03
C LEU A 220 -8.79 8.17 11.80
N SER A 221 -8.82 9.34 11.18
CA SER A 221 -8.44 10.60 11.85
C SER A 221 -9.54 11.17 12.75
N LYS A 222 -10.79 10.75 12.53
CA LYS A 222 -11.99 11.24 13.21
C LYS A 222 -13.11 10.22 13.10
N LYS A 223 -14.20 10.43 13.85
CA LYS A 223 -15.40 9.58 13.82
C LYS A 223 -16.59 10.23 13.10
N ASN A 224 -16.60 11.55 13.04
CA ASN A 224 -17.66 12.36 12.45
C ASN A 224 -17.04 13.42 11.54
N ASP A 225 -17.90 14.12 10.79
CA ASP A 225 -17.54 15.26 9.96
C ASP A 225 -16.55 14.95 8.83
N PHE A 226 -16.63 13.74 8.28
CA PHE A 226 -15.96 13.40 7.03
C PHE A 226 -16.57 14.21 5.89
N ASP A 227 -15.74 14.86 5.09
CA ASP A 227 -16.19 15.28 3.76
C ASP A 227 -16.41 14.06 2.85
N LEU A 228 -16.92 14.33 1.65
CA LEU A 228 -17.28 13.27 0.72
C LEU A 228 -16.08 12.38 0.32
N PHE A 229 -14.90 12.94 0.14
CA PHE A 229 -13.73 12.18 -0.30
C PHE A 229 -13.10 11.41 0.86
N GLU A 230 -13.05 12.03 2.04
CA GLU A 230 -12.68 11.32 3.27
C GLU A 230 -13.63 10.14 3.52
N ALA A 231 -14.94 10.32 3.35
CA ALA A 231 -15.92 9.25 3.48
C ALA A 231 -15.71 8.14 2.43
N ALA A 232 -15.36 8.49 1.20
CA ALA A 232 -15.04 7.53 0.15
C ALA A 232 -13.77 6.72 0.46
N LEU A 233 -12.77 7.33 1.10
CA LEU A 233 -11.60 6.61 1.60
C LEU A 233 -11.95 5.65 2.74
N VAL A 234 -12.91 5.98 3.61
CA VAL A 234 -13.40 5.01 4.60
C VAL A 234 -14.06 3.82 3.91
N ILE A 235 -14.87 4.04 2.86
CA ILE A 235 -15.46 2.96 2.05
C ILE A 235 -14.39 2.06 1.43
N HIS A 236 -13.32 2.66 0.90
CA HIS A 236 -12.18 1.94 0.32
C HIS A 236 -11.57 0.96 1.35
N GLU A 237 -11.29 1.43 2.56
CA GLU A 237 -10.73 0.60 3.63
C GLU A 237 -11.71 -0.48 4.14
N LEU A 238 -13.02 -0.18 4.16
CA LEU A 238 -14.03 -1.20 4.48
C LEU A 238 -14.10 -2.29 3.41
N GLN A 239 -13.87 -1.97 2.14
CA GLN A 239 -13.83 -2.96 1.08
C GLN A 239 -12.64 -3.92 1.22
N HIS A 240 -11.46 -3.42 1.59
CA HIS A 240 -10.33 -4.31 1.91
C HIS A 240 -10.63 -5.30 3.05
N ILE A 241 -11.39 -4.86 4.06
CA ILE A 241 -11.85 -5.74 5.15
C ILE A 241 -12.79 -6.83 4.63
N VAL A 242 -13.74 -6.48 3.75
CA VAL A 242 -14.68 -7.43 3.14
C VAL A 242 -13.94 -8.44 2.25
N ASP A 243 -13.03 -7.98 1.41
CA ASP A 243 -12.25 -8.82 0.51
C ASP A 243 -11.41 -9.84 1.29
N ALA A 244 -10.73 -9.40 2.34
CA ALA A 244 -9.91 -10.28 3.18
C ALA A 244 -10.74 -11.39 3.86
N ILE A 245 -11.96 -11.07 4.31
CA ILE A 245 -12.88 -12.05 4.90
C ILE A 245 -13.37 -13.04 3.84
N TYR A 246 -13.68 -12.57 2.63
CA TYR A 246 -14.11 -13.43 1.54
C TYR A 246 -13.01 -14.42 1.14
N GLU A 247 -11.78 -13.94 0.95
CA GLU A 247 -10.61 -14.78 0.64
C GLU A 247 -10.37 -15.84 1.72
N THR A 248 -10.45 -15.46 2.99
CA THR A 248 -10.30 -16.41 4.12
C THR A 248 -11.33 -17.54 4.05
N ASN A 249 -12.60 -17.20 3.79
CA ASN A 249 -13.70 -18.18 3.73
C ASN A 249 -13.66 -19.08 2.48
N GLU A 250 -13.10 -18.61 1.36
CA GLU A 250 -12.88 -19.45 0.18
C GLU A 250 -11.71 -20.41 0.37
N VAL A 251 -10.62 -19.96 0.99
CA VAL A 251 -9.43 -20.78 1.28
C VAL A 251 -9.77 -21.93 2.23
N GLU A 252 -10.59 -21.70 3.26
CA GLU A 252 -11.04 -22.76 4.16
C GLU A 252 -11.88 -23.85 3.45
N LYS A 253 -12.61 -23.49 2.39
CA LYS A 253 -13.42 -24.44 1.60
C LYS A 253 -12.60 -25.28 0.62
N GLU A 254 -11.43 -24.80 0.19
CA GLU A 254 -10.61 -25.40 -0.85
C GLU A 254 -9.41 -26.22 -0.35
N ASN A 255 -9.32 -26.54 0.94
CA ASN A 255 -8.28 -27.40 1.53
C ASN A 255 -8.34 -28.87 1.05
N LYS A 256 -8.11 -29.09 -0.26
CA LYS A 256 -7.82 -30.36 -0.95
C LYS A 256 -6.73 -30.23 -2.04
N GLY A 257 -5.84 -29.22 -2.01
CA GLY A 257 -4.67 -29.21 -2.90
C GLY A 257 -3.71 -28.03 -2.72
N GLU A 258 -2.42 -28.33 -2.51
CA GLU A 258 -1.34 -27.37 -2.22
C GLU A 258 -0.90 -26.50 -3.42
N GLN A 259 -1.37 -26.76 -4.65
CA GLN A 259 -0.93 -26.03 -5.85
C GLN A 259 -1.79 -24.82 -6.26
N VAL A 260 -3.01 -24.67 -5.72
CA VAL A 260 -3.88 -23.50 -6.00
C VAL A 260 -3.54 -22.30 -5.10
N PHE A 261 -2.76 -22.52 -4.04
CA PHE A 261 -2.50 -21.58 -2.94
C PHE A 261 -1.69 -20.33 -3.34
N SER A 262 -0.70 -20.45 -4.24
CA SER A 262 0.19 -19.32 -4.56
C SER A 262 -0.35 -18.38 -5.63
N GLN A 263 -1.29 -18.83 -6.46
CA GLN A 263 -1.90 -18.01 -7.52
C GLN A 263 -2.95 -17.03 -6.94
N LYS A 264 -3.70 -17.46 -5.93
CA LYS A 264 -4.78 -16.65 -5.32
C LYS A 264 -4.28 -15.44 -4.52
N ILE A 265 -3.09 -15.48 -3.94
CA ILE A 265 -2.59 -14.41 -3.06
C ILE A 265 -2.04 -13.22 -3.87
N THR A 266 -1.42 -13.43 -5.03
CA THR A 266 -0.92 -12.33 -5.87
C THR A 266 -2.00 -11.70 -6.74
N ASP A 267 -3.01 -12.48 -7.13
CA ASP A 267 -4.25 -11.96 -7.70
C ASP A 267 -4.99 -11.05 -6.69
N SER A 268 -4.83 -11.27 -5.38
CA SER A 268 -5.51 -10.51 -4.32
C SER A 268 -5.20 -9.01 -4.30
N LEU A 269 -3.96 -8.57 -4.54
CA LEU A 269 -3.62 -7.14 -4.35
C LEU A 269 -4.22 -6.26 -5.44
N PHE A 270 -4.02 -6.63 -6.71
CA PHE A 270 -4.66 -5.92 -7.81
C PHE A 270 -6.19 -6.04 -7.75
N LEU A 271 -6.73 -7.23 -7.46
CA LEU A 271 -8.18 -7.41 -7.40
C LEU A 271 -8.82 -6.69 -6.20
N SER A 272 -8.16 -6.68 -5.04
CA SER A 272 -8.64 -5.97 -3.85
C SER A 272 -8.51 -4.45 -4.00
N GLU A 273 -7.46 -3.95 -4.66
CA GLU A 273 -7.41 -2.53 -5.03
C GLU A 273 -8.49 -2.18 -6.04
N LYS A 274 -8.73 -3.04 -7.04
CA LYS A 274 -9.80 -2.86 -8.03
C LYS A 274 -11.20 -2.85 -7.39
N SER A 275 -11.49 -3.74 -6.45
CA SER A 275 -12.76 -3.74 -5.71
C SER A 275 -12.90 -2.50 -4.83
N ALA A 276 -11.85 -2.13 -4.07
CA ALA A 276 -11.86 -0.96 -3.19
C ALA A 276 -12.04 0.36 -3.96
N LEU A 277 -11.32 0.53 -5.06
CA LEU A 277 -11.48 1.64 -5.99
C LEU A 277 -12.87 1.71 -6.61
N ASN A 278 -13.44 0.56 -6.95
CA ASN A 278 -14.79 0.50 -7.48
C ASN A 278 -15.84 0.85 -6.42
N ALA A 279 -15.65 0.41 -5.16
CA ALA A 279 -16.52 0.77 -4.05
C ALA A 279 -16.51 2.28 -3.79
N GLU A 280 -15.33 2.89 -3.78
CA GLU A 280 -15.15 4.35 -3.71
C GLU A 280 -15.91 5.05 -4.83
N ARG A 281 -15.71 4.60 -6.08
CA ARG A 281 -16.39 5.14 -7.26
C ARG A 281 -17.91 5.08 -7.13
N VAL A 282 -18.45 3.92 -6.75
CA VAL A 282 -19.89 3.72 -6.57
C VAL A 282 -20.44 4.65 -5.49
N PHE A 283 -19.75 4.80 -4.36
CA PHE A 283 -20.13 5.73 -3.29
C PHE A 283 -20.16 7.19 -3.75
N LEU A 284 -19.11 7.63 -4.45
CA LEU A 284 -19.03 8.99 -5.00
C LEU A 284 -20.18 9.25 -5.99
N LEU A 285 -20.47 8.31 -6.88
CA LEU A 285 -21.56 8.42 -7.86
C LEU A 285 -22.93 8.47 -7.17
N ALA A 286 -23.16 7.62 -6.17
CA ALA A 286 -24.41 7.58 -5.41
C ALA A 286 -24.71 8.90 -4.67
N ASN A 287 -23.66 9.63 -4.27
CA ASN A 287 -23.79 10.93 -3.60
C ASN A 287 -23.77 12.13 -4.58
N GLY A 288 -24.14 11.91 -5.84
CA GLY A 288 -24.47 12.97 -6.81
C GLY A 288 -23.27 13.58 -7.56
N THR A 289 -22.08 12.98 -7.50
CA THR A 289 -20.87 13.54 -8.11
C THR A 289 -20.55 13.03 -9.52
N ALA A 290 -21.56 12.82 -10.36
CA ALA A 290 -21.43 12.04 -11.61
C ALA A 290 -20.33 12.51 -12.61
N LYS A 291 -20.06 13.83 -12.68
CA LYS A 291 -18.95 14.39 -13.50
C LYS A 291 -17.76 14.85 -12.66
N ARG A 292 -17.99 15.60 -11.57
CA ARG A 292 -16.92 16.12 -10.72
C ARG A 292 -16.17 15.01 -9.97
N GLY A 293 -16.90 14.09 -9.33
CA GLY A 293 -16.33 12.95 -8.64
C GLY A 293 -15.52 12.06 -9.57
N ARG A 294 -15.93 11.95 -10.84
CA ARG A 294 -15.16 11.21 -11.86
C ARG A 294 -13.78 11.81 -12.11
N TYR A 295 -13.68 13.13 -12.33
CA TYR A 295 -12.38 13.77 -12.56
C TYR A 295 -11.50 13.71 -11.32
N TYR A 296 -12.04 13.99 -10.13
CA TYR A 296 -11.27 13.86 -8.88
C TYR A 296 -10.86 12.41 -8.59
N TRP A 297 -11.73 11.45 -8.88
CA TRP A 297 -11.42 10.04 -8.74
C TRP A 297 -10.31 9.63 -9.71
N LEU A 298 -10.36 10.04 -10.98
CA LEU A 298 -9.25 9.81 -11.92
C LEU A 298 -7.96 10.51 -11.48
N GLU A 299 -8.08 11.73 -10.95
CA GLU A 299 -6.95 12.50 -10.45
C GLU A 299 -6.24 11.79 -9.31
N SER A 300 -7.02 11.40 -8.30
CA SER A 300 -6.55 10.73 -7.09
C SER A 300 -6.08 9.30 -7.38
N ASN A 301 -6.85 8.55 -8.18
CA ASN A 301 -6.67 7.12 -8.35
C ASN A 301 -5.81 6.71 -9.56
N LEU A 302 -5.57 7.62 -10.51
CA LEU A 302 -4.74 7.35 -11.69
C LEU A 302 -3.61 8.37 -11.86
N PHE A 303 -3.94 9.67 -11.92
CA PHE A 303 -2.98 10.67 -12.36
C PHE A 303 -1.89 11.01 -11.33
N TYR A 304 -2.23 11.25 -10.07
CA TYR A 304 -1.22 11.44 -9.02
C TYR A 304 -0.28 10.23 -8.88
N PRO A 305 -0.79 8.97 -8.82
CA PRO A 305 0.06 7.78 -8.87
C PRO A 305 0.99 7.70 -10.09
N ILE A 306 0.53 8.05 -11.29
CA ILE A 306 1.36 8.06 -12.51
C ILE A 306 2.49 9.10 -12.40
N LEU A 307 2.20 10.30 -11.90
CA LEU A 307 3.23 11.32 -11.68
C LEU A 307 4.24 10.90 -10.63
N LEU A 308 3.78 10.17 -9.61
CA LEU A 308 4.64 9.66 -8.57
C LEU A 308 5.57 8.57 -9.08
N LEU A 309 5.03 7.65 -9.89
CA LEU A 309 5.81 6.67 -10.65
C LEU A 309 6.84 7.33 -11.58
N LYS A 310 6.46 8.44 -12.23
CA LYS A 310 7.37 9.21 -13.09
C LYS A 310 8.52 9.82 -12.28
N CYS A 311 8.22 10.33 -11.09
CA CYS A 311 9.20 10.84 -10.14
C CYS A 311 10.18 9.74 -9.68
N GLU A 312 9.65 8.60 -9.24
CA GLU A 312 10.44 7.45 -8.80
C GLU A 312 11.32 6.89 -9.92
N LEU A 313 10.78 6.77 -11.13
CA LEU A 313 11.56 6.33 -12.30
C LEU A 313 12.71 7.30 -12.60
N HIS A 314 12.49 8.61 -12.47
CA HIS A 314 13.56 9.59 -12.62
C HIS A 314 14.64 9.38 -11.55
N ASN A 315 14.25 9.29 -10.29
CA ASN A 315 15.18 9.12 -9.17
C ASN A 315 15.96 7.80 -9.27
N LEU A 316 15.33 6.73 -9.76
CA LEU A 316 15.98 5.46 -10.07
C LEU A 316 17.08 5.57 -11.13
N ILE A 317 16.82 6.32 -12.21
CA ILE A 317 17.77 6.52 -13.32
C ILE A 317 18.97 7.36 -12.87
N TYR A 318 18.74 8.38 -12.04
CA TYR A 318 19.77 9.37 -11.66
C TYR A 318 20.32 9.19 -10.25
N ARG A 319 20.04 8.07 -9.57
CA ARG A 319 20.57 7.71 -8.23
C ARG A 319 20.43 8.83 -7.19
N ASP A 320 19.33 9.57 -7.25
CA ASP A 320 19.07 10.71 -6.38
C ASP A 320 20.11 11.85 -6.48
N ASP A 321 21.00 11.86 -7.49
CA ASP A 321 21.99 12.94 -7.71
C ASP A 321 21.32 14.23 -8.22
N LYS A 322 20.19 14.08 -8.92
CA LYS A 322 19.30 15.15 -9.39
C LYS A 322 17.86 14.74 -9.09
N PRO A 323 17.46 14.72 -7.81
CA PRO A 323 16.14 14.23 -7.46
C PRO A 323 15.10 15.21 -8.00
N VAL A 324 14.04 14.67 -8.56
CA VAL A 324 12.85 15.48 -8.88
C VAL A 324 11.92 15.39 -7.68
N ASP A 325 11.42 16.55 -7.23
CA ASP A 325 10.35 16.58 -6.23
C ASP A 325 9.02 16.32 -6.94
N PHE A 326 8.16 15.51 -6.35
CA PHE A 326 6.84 15.29 -6.93
C PHE A 326 5.97 16.55 -6.95
N LYS A 327 6.20 17.50 -6.04
CA LYS A 327 5.62 18.84 -6.15
C LYS A 327 5.94 19.49 -7.48
N ASP A 328 7.21 19.45 -7.89
CA ASP A 328 7.64 20.02 -9.16
C ASP A 328 7.08 19.22 -10.34
N MET A 329 6.97 17.90 -10.20
CA MET A 329 6.33 17.03 -11.19
C MET A 329 4.84 17.36 -11.38
N CYS A 330 4.09 17.56 -10.30
CA CYS A 330 2.68 17.98 -10.33
C CYS A 330 2.51 19.32 -11.03
N LEU A 331 3.31 20.32 -10.63
CA LEU A 331 3.26 21.66 -11.23
C LEU A 331 3.61 21.64 -12.72
N ALA A 332 4.59 20.83 -13.12
CA ALA A 332 4.95 20.65 -14.53
C ALA A 332 3.81 20.05 -15.37
N HIS A 333 2.91 19.29 -14.74
CA HIS A 333 1.71 18.70 -15.37
C HIS A 333 0.43 19.48 -15.00
N GLY A 334 0.57 20.71 -14.47
CA GLY A 334 -0.55 21.60 -14.13
C GLY A 334 -1.55 21.03 -13.11
N MET A 335 -1.06 20.19 -12.20
CA MET A 335 -1.81 19.65 -11.06
C MET A 335 -1.39 20.33 -9.75
N GLU A 336 -2.30 20.37 -8.79
CA GLU A 336 -1.99 20.86 -7.45
C GLU A 336 -1.15 19.83 -6.68
N PRO A 337 -0.02 20.21 -6.08
CA PRO A 337 0.79 19.28 -5.30
C PRO A 337 0.05 18.76 -4.06
N LEU A 338 -0.09 17.45 -3.93
CA LEU A 338 -0.57 16.81 -2.70
C LEU A 338 0.61 16.46 -1.76
N PRO A 339 0.43 16.49 -0.42
CA PRO A 339 1.46 16.09 0.52
C PRO A 339 1.85 14.61 0.33
N LEU A 340 3.13 14.39 0.05
CA LEU A 340 3.73 13.13 -0.39
C LEU A 340 4.15 12.16 0.72
N SER A 341 4.16 12.61 1.97
CA SER A 341 4.63 11.83 3.12
C SER A 341 3.87 10.50 3.27
N SER A 342 2.65 10.40 2.72
CA SER A 342 1.75 9.26 2.83
C SER A 342 1.99 8.11 1.84
N LEU A 343 2.85 8.27 0.83
CA LEU A 343 2.98 7.28 -0.25
C LEU A 343 4.36 6.58 -0.25
N PHE A 344 5.46 7.28 0.03
CA PHE A 344 6.82 6.77 -0.25
C PHE A 344 7.41 5.72 0.71
N GLU A 345 6.95 5.61 1.96
CA GLU A 345 7.72 4.88 2.98
C GLU A 345 7.69 3.33 2.86
N TRP A 346 6.87 2.74 1.97
CA TRP A 346 6.57 1.29 1.99
C TRP A 346 6.85 0.52 0.69
N GLY A 347 7.53 1.10 -0.31
CA GLY A 347 7.65 0.49 -1.64
C GLY A 347 6.57 0.95 -2.62
N ALA A 348 6.10 2.18 -2.40
CA ALA A 348 5.11 2.93 -3.16
C ALA A 348 5.10 2.68 -4.66
N PRO A 349 6.22 2.83 -5.42
CA PRO A 349 6.16 2.80 -6.88
C PRO A 349 5.43 1.56 -7.38
N PHE A 350 5.72 0.40 -6.83
CA PHE A 350 5.15 -0.85 -7.31
C PHE A 350 3.69 -1.07 -6.89
N GLN A 351 3.32 -0.69 -5.68
CA GLN A 351 1.92 -0.72 -5.22
C GLN A 351 1.07 0.31 -5.98
N MET A 352 1.63 1.50 -6.24
CA MET A 352 0.97 2.54 -7.02
C MET A 352 0.75 2.11 -8.47
N SER A 353 1.63 1.32 -9.07
CA SER A 353 1.36 0.75 -10.40
C SER A 353 0.24 -0.29 -10.41
N ALA A 354 0.05 -1.07 -9.33
CA ALA A 354 -1.12 -1.95 -9.22
C ALA A 354 -2.42 -1.13 -9.12
N TYR A 355 -2.36 -0.03 -8.37
CA TYR A 355 -3.45 0.92 -8.24
C TYR A 355 -3.75 1.65 -9.56
N CYS A 356 -2.73 2.14 -10.29
CA CYS A 356 -2.89 2.68 -11.64
C CYS A 356 -3.54 1.68 -12.59
N ALA A 357 -3.07 0.42 -12.58
CA ALA A 357 -3.62 -0.63 -13.42
C ALA A 357 -5.09 -0.88 -13.11
N SER A 358 -5.43 -0.93 -11.82
CA SER A 358 -6.80 -1.14 -11.33
C SER A 358 -7.72 0.00 -11.78
N ALA A 359 -7.26 1.24 -11.63
CA ALA A 359 -7.98 2.43 -12.10
C ALA A 359 -8.16 2.41 -13.62
N MET A 360 -7.13 2.06 -14.39
CA MET A 360 -7.19 1.99 -15.85
C MET A 360 -8.17 0.92 -16.33
N ASP A 361 -8.15 -0.28 -15.75
CA ASP A 361 -9.09 -1.35 -16.10
C ASP A 361 -10.55 -0.95 -15.79
N LEU A 362 -10.79 -0.33 -14.64
CA LEU A 362 -12.11 0.18 -14.27
C LEU A 362 -12.67 1.23 -15.26
N GLU A 363 -11.78 2.00 -15.89
CA GLU A 363 -12.15 3.02 -16.89
C GLU A 363 -12.27 2.45 -18.30
N GLN A 364 -11.36 1.57 -18.72
CA GLN A 364 -11.38 0.95 -20.05
C GLN A 364 -12.68 0.17 -20.30
N ASN A 365 -13.17 -0.54 -19.28
CA ASN A 365 -14.44 -1.28 -19.37
C ASN A 365 -15.65 -0.35 -19.51
N TRP A 366 -15.51 0.93 -19.17
CA TRP A 366 -16.57 1.95 -19.25
C TRP A 366 -16.54 2.75 -20.55
N VAL A 367 -15.34 3.01 -21.12
CA VAL A 367 -15.20 3.63 -22.45
C VAL A 367 -15.90 2.79 -23.53
N LYS A 368 -15.91 1.45 -23.39
CA LYS A 368 -16.66 0.53 -24.26
C LYS A 368 -18.18 0.53 -24.06
N PHE A 369 -18.69 1.04 -22.94
CA PHE A 369 -20.13 1.12 -22.63
C PHE A 369 -20.74 2.47 -23.01
N LEU A 370 -19.89 3.50 -23.17
CA LEU A 370 -20.28 4.86 -23.59
C LEU A 370 -20.23 5.10 -25.09
N GLN A 371 -19.53 4.26 -25.84
CA GLN A 371 -19.60 4.17 -27.31
C GLN A 371 -20.82 3.32 -27.70
#